data_AF-A0A0Q9R500-F1
#
_entry.id   AF-A0A0Q9R500-F1
#
_cell.length_a   1.000
_cell.length_b   1.000
_cell.length_c   1.000
_cell.angle_alpha   90.00
_cell.angle_beta   90.00
_cell.angle_gamma   90.00
#
_symmetry.space_group_name_H-M   'P 1'
#
loop_
_entity.id
_entity.type
_entity.pdbx_description
1 polymer ?
#
loop_
_entity_poly.entity_id
_entity_poly.type
_entity_poly.pdbx_seq_one_letter_code
_entity_poly.pdbx_strand_id
1 'polypeptide(L)'
;MIGHKPVSVPAAEGARAAAEGKVVIYWRKGCPFTRRLRLVLGRRGSDAVWVDIWADPAGAAYVRSVNDGNETVPTVVIDGIAHTNPSPRTVVAALP
;
A
#
# COMPACT_ATOMS: atom_id res chain seq x y z
N MET A 1 7.64 19.25 -0.91
CA MET A 1 7.84 18.83 0.49
C MET A 1 7.97 17.31 0.56
N ILE A 2 9.21 16.81 0.63
CA ILE A 2 9.54 15.38 0.67
C ILE A 2 9.58 14.97 2.14
N GLY A 3 8.43 14.59 2.74
CA GLY A 3 8.42 14.25 4.17
C GLY A 3 7.07 13.94 4.81
N HIS A 4 5.95 14.37 4.22
CA HIS A 4 4.65 14.07 4.81
C HIS A 4 4.32 12.57 4.66
N LYS A 5 3.69 11.96 5.66
CA LYS A 5 3.11 10.60 5.51
C LYS A 5 2.00 10.66 4.44
N PRO A 6 1.76 9.58 3.67
CA PRO A 6 0.54 9.55 2.87
C PRO A 6 -0.67 9.60 3.81
N VAL A 7 -1.71 10.33 3.39
CA VAL A 7 -3.01 10.27 4.06
C VAL A 7 -3.50 8.84 3.93
N SER A 8 -3.71 8.18 5.06
CA SER A 8 -4.08 6.77 5.11
C SER A 8 -5.53 6.62 5.55
N VAL A 9 -6.19 5.60 5.04
CA VAL A 9 -7.58 5.25 5.35
C VAL A 9 -7.62 4.00 6.23
N PRO A 10 -8.74 3.72 6.93
CA PRO A 10 -8.95 2.45 7.61
C PRO A 10 -8.84 1.25 6.66
N ALA A 11 -8.43 0.10 7.17
CA ALA A 11 -8.26 -1.11 6.37
C ALA A 11 -9.58 -1.59 5.73
N ALA A 12 -10.72 -1.34 6.38
CA ALA A 12 -12.03 -1.66 5.82
C ALA A 12 -12.31 -0.85 4.53
N GLU A 13 -11.88 0.41 4.46
CA GLU A 13 -11.99 1.22 3.25
C GLU A 13 -10.99 0.75 2.18
N GLY A 14 -9.76 0.42 2.59
CA GLY A 14 -8.78 -0.22 1.71
C GLY A 14 -9.30 -1.51 1.08
N ALA A 15 -9.96 -2.38 1.85
CA ALA A 15 -10.54 -3.62 1.34
C ALA A 15 -11.65 -3.37 0.31
N ARG A 16 -12.53 -2.38 0.54
CA ARG A 16 -13.55 -1.97 -0.43
C ARG A 16 -12.92 -1.42 -1.71
N ALA A 17 -11.92 -0.55 -1.57
CA ALA A 17 -11.19 -0.01 -2.71
C ALA A 17 -10.53 -1.10 -3.55
N ALA A 18 -9.92 -2.11 -2.92
CA ALA A 18 -9.36 -3.27 -3.61
C ALA A 18 -10.44 -4.06 -4.37
N ALA A 19 -11.62 -4.27 -3.77
CA ALA A 19 -12.75 -4.94 -4.42
C ALA A 19 -13.30 -4.15 -5.62
N GLU A 20 -13.13 -2.82 -5.62
CA GLU A 20 -13.45 -1.92 -6.74
C GLU A 20 -12.33 -1.83 -7.78
N GLY A 21 -11.24 -2.59 -7.64
CA GLY A 21 -10.10 -2.59 -8.58
C GLY A 21 -9.11 -1.45 -8.39
N LYS A 22 -9.20 -0.66 -7.31
CA LYS A 22 -8.23 0.40 -7.02
C LYS A 22 -6.93 -0.19 -6.50
N VAL A 23 -5.81 0.48 -6.81
CA VAL A 23 -4.51 0.13 -6.23
C VAL A 23 -4.49 0.50 -4.75
N VAL A 24 -4.25 -0.48 -3.88
CA VAL A 24 -4.16 -0.28 -2.42
C VAL A 24 -2.76 -0.60 -1.93
N ILE A 25 -2.13 0.33 -1.22
CA ILE A 25 -0.78 0.20 -0.70
C ILE A 25 -0.81 0.15 0.82
N TYR A 26 -0.50 -1.04 1.36
CA TYR A 26 -0.26 -1.25 2.77
C TYR A 26 1.18 -0.86 3.12
N TRP A 27 1.34 -0.03 4.14
CA TRP A 27 2.63 0.54 4.50
C TRP A 27 2.76 0.79 6.00
N ARG A 28 3.97 1.16 6.44
CA ARG A 28 4.24 1.69 7.79
C ARG A 28 5.34 2.74 7.76
N LYS A 29 5.38 3.59 8.80
CA LYS A 29 6.47 4.55 9.00
C LYS A 29 7.83 3.82 9.07
N GLY A 30 8.85 4.45 8.48
CA GLY A 30 10.23 3.99 8.55
C GLY A 30 10.62 2.91 7.53
N CYS A 31 9.70 2.36 6.74
CA CYS A 31 10.06 1.40 5.70
C CYS A 31 10.81 2.09 4.54
N PRO A 32 12.07 1.69 4.24
CA PRO A 32 12.83 2.27 3.13
C PRO A 32 12.23 1.92 1.76
N PHE A 33 11.64 0.72 1.61
CA PHE A 33 10.99 0.30 0.37
C PHE A 33 9.71 1.10 0.09
N THR A 34 8.86 1.34 1.09
CA THR A 34 7.71 2.24 0.93
C THR A 34 8.16 3.65 0.61
N ARG A 35 9.23 4.17 1.25
CA ARG A 35 9.78 5.49 0.91
C ARG A 35 10.21 5.56 -0.55
N ARG A 36 10.92 4.54 -1.05
CA ARG A 36 11.32 4.43 -2.47
C ARG A 36 10.10 4.38 -3.39
N LEU A 37 9.09 3.55 -3.06
CA LEU A 37 7.86 3.45 -3.82
C LEU A 37 7.19 4.83 -3.95
N ARG A 38 6.99 5.52 -2.83
CA ARG A 38 6.40 6.88 -2.80
C ARG A 38 7.17 7.90 -3.65
N LEU A 39 8.50 7.85 -3.62
CA LEU A 39 9.34 8.75 -4.43
C LEU A 39 9.12 8.52 -5.94
N VAL A 40 8.99 7.26 -6.37
CA VAL A 40 8.76 6.93 -7.78
C VAL A 40 7.33 7.25 -8.20
N LEU A 41 6.33 7.00 -7.35
CA LEU A 41 4.93 7.33 -7.62
C LEU A 41 4.72 8.84 -7.74
N GLY A 42 5.48 9.63 -6.98
CA GLY A 42 5.43 11.09 -7.04
C GLY A 42 4.00 11.60 -6.84
N ARG A 43 3.52 12.44 -7.77
CA ARG A 43 2.14 12.98 -7.73
C ARG A 43 1.08 11.90 -7.91
N ARG A 44 1.34 10.87 -8.72
CA ARG A 44 0.40 9.76 -8.94
C ARG A 44 0.16 8.92 -7.69
N GLY A 45 0.97 9.12 -6.63
CA GLY A 45 0.72 8.51 -5.34
C GLY A 45 -0.63 8.88 -4.72
N SER A 46 -1.27 9.98 -5.14
CA SER A 46 -2.64 10.32 -4.71
C SER A 46 -3.72 9.44 -5.35
N ASP A 47 -3.39 8.73 -6.43
CA ASP A 47 -4.34 7.88 -7.16
C ASP A 47 -4.43 6.48 -6.53
N ALA A 48 -3.52 6.17 -5.58
CA ALA A 48 -3.55 4.96 -4.77
C ALA A 48 -4.24 5.20 -3.42
N VAL A 49 -4.86 4.15 -2.89
CA VAL A 49 -5.37 4.13 -1.52
C VAL A 49 -4.27 3.64 -0.58
N TRP A 50 -4.01 4.36 0.52
CA TRP A 50 -2.95 4.02 1.47
C TRP A 50 -3.53 3.50 2.77
N VAL A 51 -2.99 2.40 3.29
CA VAL A 51 -3.38 1.83 4.59
C VAL A 51 -2.13 1.69 5.47
N ASP A 52 -2.09 2.41 6.60
CA ASP A 52 -1.00 2.30 7.58
C ASP A 52 -1.27 1.12 8.52
N ILE A 53 -0.49 0.05 8.41
CA ILE A 53 -0.70 -1.19 9.17
C ILE A 53 -0.42 -1.02 10.66
N TRP A 54 0.28 0.03 11.07
CA TRP A 54 0.47 0.33 12.49
C TRP A 54 -0.68 1.14 13.09
N ALA A 55 -1.46 1.82 12.25
CA ALA A 55 -2.64 2.56 12.70
C ALA A 55 -3.88 1.68 12.80
N ASP A 56 -3.96 0.62 11.98
CA ASP A 56 -5.12 -0.27 11.92
C ASP A 56 -4.69 -1.75 12.02
N PRO A 57 -5.04 -2.46 13.11
CA PRO A 57 -4.67 -3.86 13.30
C PRO A 57 -5.29 -4.79 12.24
N ALA A 58 -6.41 -4.42 11.62
CA ALA A 58 -6.97 -5.19 10.51
C ALA A 58 -6.09 -5.09 9.25
N GLY A 59 -5.45 -3.94 9.03
CA GLY A 59 -4.44 -3.77 7.97
C GLY A 59 -3.22 -4.65 8.21
N ALA A 60 -2.72 -4.70 9.45
CA ALA A 60 -1.63 -5.61 9.82
C ALA A 60 -2.04 -7.09 9.66
N ALA A 61 -3.25 -7.46 10.07
CA ALA A 61 -3.76 -8.82 9.91
C ALA A 61 -3.83 -9.25 8.43
N TYR A 62 -4.33 -8.38 7.56
CA TYR A 62 -4.33 -8.63 6.12
C TYR A 62 -2.92 -8.79 5.55
N VAL A 63 -1.98 -7.90 5.93
CA VAL A 63 -0.59 -8.05 5.46
C VAL A 63 0.02 -9.37 5.93
N ARG A 64 -0.21 -9.78 7.17
CA ARG A 64 0.28 -11.09 7.66
C ARG A 64 -0.33 -12.25 6.89
N SER A 65 -1.63 -12.21 6.56
CA SER A 65 -2.28 -13.34 5.87
C SER A 65 -1.76 -13.58 4.45
N VAL A 66 -1.24 -12.54 3.77
CA VAL A 66 -0.68 -12.64 2.42
C VAL A 66 0.85 -12.72 2.38
N ASN A 67 1.51 -12.79 3.55
CA ASN A 67 2.98 -12.78 3.67
C ASN A 67 3.49 -13.81 4.69
N ASP A 68 2.88 -14.99 4.76
CA ASP A 68 3.31 -16.09 5.65
C ASP A 68 3.42 -15.67 7.13
N GLY A 69 2.49 -14.83 7.60
CA GLY A 69 2.47 -14.32 8.97
C GLY A 69 3.32 -13.07 9.21
N ASN A 70 4.05 -12.58 8.21
CA ASN A 70 4.94 -11.42 8.35
C ASN A 70 4.23 -10.09 8.03
N GLU A 71 4.63 -9.00 8.69
CA GLU A 71 4.19 -7.64 8.36
C GLU A 71 5.04 -7.01 7.22
N THR A 72 5.22 -7.74 6.11
CA THR A 72 6.08 -7.30 5.00
C THR A 72 5.43 -6.15 4.23
N VAL A 73 6.13 -5.01 4.15
CA VAL A 73 5.67 -3.81 3.43
C VAL A 73 6.73 -3.27 2.46
N PRO A 74 6.34 -2.60 1.36
CA PRO A 74 4.97 -2.37 0.92
C PRO A 74 4.31 -3.66 0.43
N THR A 75 3.09 -3.93 0.88
CA THR A 75 2.21 -4.91 0.25
C THR A 75 1.22 -4.12 -0.59
N VAL A 76 1.12 -4.41 -1.88
CA VAL A 76 0.30 -3.65 -2.82
C VAL A 76 -0.74 -4.57 -3.44
N VAL A 77 -2.01 -4.19 -3.37
CA VAL A 77 -3.09 -4.88 -4.05
C VAL A 77 -3.35 -4.19 -5.38
N ILE A 78 -3.27 -4.96 -6.47
CA ILE A 78 -3.55 -4.53 -7.85
C ILE A 78 -4.55 -5.53 -8.41
N ASP A 79 -5.69 -5.05 -8.92
CA ASP A 79 -6.76 -5.91 -9.46
C ASP A 79 -7.18 -7.05 -8.50
N GLY A 80 -7.23 -6.74 -7.20
CA GLY A 80 -7.56 -7.71 -6.14
C GLY A 80 -6.43 -8.68 -5.77
N ILE A 81 -5.29 -8.64 -6.45
CA ILE A 81 -4.14 -9.53 -6.22
C ILE A 81 -3.09 -8.82 -5.36
N ALA A 82 -2.69 -9.48 -4.26
CA ALA A 82 -1.63 -8.97 -3.39
C ALA A 82 -0.23 -9.23 -3.97
N HIS A 83 0.58 -8.19 -4.00
CA HIS A 83 1.98 -8.24 -4.37
C HIS A 83 2.86 -7.76 -3.20
N THR A 84 3.77 -8.63 -2.77
CA THR A 84 4.73 -8.32 -1.72
C THR A 84 5.94 -7.59 -2.30
N ASN A 85 6.18 -6.36 -1.84
CA ASN A 85 7.27 -5.49 -2.25
C ASN A 85 7.50 -5.44 -3.79
N PRO A 86 6.45 -5.14 -4.59
CA PRO A 86 6.59 -5.11 -6.04
C PRO A 86 7.53 -3.99 -6.50
N SER A 87 8.00 -4.10 -7.74
CA SER A 87 8.75 -3.01 -8.35
C SER A 87 7.88 -1.74 -8.41
N PRO A 88 8.44 -0.54 -8.12
CA PRO A 88 7.67 0.70 -8.23
C PRO A 88 7.09 0.94 -9.62
N ARG A 89 7.75 0.45 -10.68
CA ARG A 89 7.26 0.55 -12.06
C ARG A 89 5.98 -0.25 -12.29
N THR A 90 5.88 -1.44 -11.68
CA THR A 90 4.65 -2.25 -11.70
C THR A 90 3.49 -1.47 -11.09
N VAL A 91 3.72 -0.83 -9.95
CA VAL A 91 2.68 -0.04 -9.27
C VAL A 91 2.29 1.19 -10.11
N VAL A 92 3.26 1.91 -10.69
CA VAL A 92 2.98 3.05 -11.58
C VAL A 92 2.16 2.63 -12.80
N ALA A 93 2.41 1.46 -13.37
CA ALA A 93 1.66 0.96 -14.52
C ALA A 93 0.21 0.56 -14.17
N ALA A 94 -0.04 0.20 -12.91
CA ALA A 94 -1.36 -0.21 -12.42
C ALA A 94 -2.25 0.95 -11.96
N LEU A 95 -1.67 2.14 -11.74
CA LEU A 95 -2.44 3.33 -11.40
C LEU A 95 -3.23 3.82 -12.63
N PRO A 96 -4.44 4.37 -12.43
CA PRO A 96 -5.25 4.93 -13.52
C PRO A 96 -4.60 6.13 -14.21
#